data_AF-A0A3P7MKQ5-F1
#
_entry.id   AF-A0A3P7MKQ5-F1
#
_cell.length_a   1.000
_cell.length_b   1.000
_cell.length_c   1.000
_cell.angle_alpha   90.00
_cell.angle_beta   90.00
_cell.angle_gamma   90.00
#
_symmetry.space_group_name_H-M   'P 1'
#
loop_
_entity.id
_entity.type
_entity.pdbx_description
1 polymer ?
#
loop_
_entity_poly.entity_id
_entity_poly.type
_entity_poly.pdbx_seq_one_letter_code
_entity_poly.pdbx_strand_id
1 'polypeptide(L)' 'MPQATCGPENITIEGTTEEVFEGVIFVKNWRRTNGCAATYSLSENVTTPLLSIPLNHITQCGLELRRNVSIASFDLI' A
#
# COMPACT_ATOMS: atom_id res chain seq x y z
N MET A 1 -13.07 3.16 -7.07
CA MET A 1 -11.66 2.95 -7.48
C MET A 1 -10.80 3.07 -6.23
N PRO A 2 -9.86 2.14 -5.95
CA PRO A 2 -9.07 2.19 -4.71
C PRO A 2 -8.24 3.47 -4.66
N GLN A 3 -8.07 4.01 -3.45
CA GLN A 3 -7.27 5.19 -3.18
C GLN A 3 -5.91 4.79 -2.63
N ALA A 4 -4.86 5.50 -3.03
CA ALA A 4 -3.51 5.30 -2.54
C ALA A 4 -3.05 6.53 -1.77
N THR A 5 -2.66 6.33 -0.52
CA THR A 5 -2.12 7.38 0.35
C THR A 5 -0.67 7.06 0.67
N CYS A 6 0.24 7.95 0.30
CA CYS A 6 1.65 7.86 0.64
C CYS A 6 1.92 8.64 1.93
N GLY A 7 2.02 7.94 3.05
CA GLY A 7 2.46 8.51 4.32
C GLY A 7 3.98 8.51 4.48
N PRO A 8 4.50 9.12 5.55
CA PRO A 8 5.94 9.14 5.84
C PRO A 8 6.51 7.77 6.22
N GLU A 9 5.66 6.83 6.68
CA GLU A 9 6.06 5.51 7.14
C GLU A 9 5.49 4.38 6.29
N ASN A 10 4.30 4.57 5.69
CA ASN A 10 3.55 3.52 4.99
C ASN A 10 2.93 4.04 3.69
N ILE A 11 2.75 3.12 2.73
CA ILE A 11 1.83 3.29 1.62
C ILE A 11 0.55 2.55 1.96
N THR A 12 -0.58 3.25 2.01
CA THR A 12 -1.89 2.66 2.28
C THR A 12 -2.71 2.61 1.00
N ILE A 13 -3.20 1.44 0.64
CA ILE A 13 -4.18 1.22 -0.42
C ILE A 13 -5.52 0.92 0.24
N GLU A 14 -6.52 1.77 0.00
CA GLU A 14 -7.86 1.66 0.56
C GLU A 14 -8.88 1.37 -0.54
N GLY A 15 -9.71 0.35 -0.33
CA GLY A 15 -10.89 0.08 -1.14
C GLY A 15 -12.15 0.58 -0.45
N THR A 16 -13.23 0.74 -1.22
CA THR A 16 -14.57 1.00 -0.69
C THR A 16 -15.56 0.13 -1.44
N THR A 17 -16.39 -0.58 -0.69
CA THR A 17 -17.44 -1.47 -1.22
C THR A 17 -18.79 -1.09 -0.63
N GLU A 18 -19.87 -1.33 -1.37
CA GLU A 18 -21.25 -1.10 -0.89
C GLU A 18 -21.66 -2.15 0.15
N GLU A 19 -21.20 -3.39 -0.04
CA GLU A 19 -21.43 -4.52 0.85
C GLU A 19 -20.16 -4.87 1.64
N VAL A 20 -20.30 -5.71 2.67
CA VAL A 20 -19.18 -6.25 3.44
C VAL A 20 -18.20 -6.96 2.51
N PHE A 21 -16.92 -6.61 2.62
CA PHE A 21 -15.87 -7.16 1.78
C PHE A 21 -15.35 -8.49 2.32
N GLU A 22 -15.34 -9.51 1.47
CA GLU A 22 -14.62 -10.76 1.68
C GLU A 22 -13.64 -10.97 0.53
N GLY A 23 -12.37 -11.21 0.84
CA GLY A 23 -11.35 -11.40 -0.17
C GLY A 23 -9.95 -11.05 0.28
N VAL A 24 -9.07 -10.76 -0.68
CA VAL A 24 -7.66 -10.45 -0.43
C VAL A 24 -7.26 -9.22 -1.23
N ILE A 25 -6.72 -8.21 -0.56
CA ILE A 25 -5.99 -7.10 -1.19
C ILE A 25 -4.52 -7.49 -1.22
N PHE A 26 -3.85 -7.39 -2.37
CA PHE A 26 -2.43 -7.78 -2.48
C PHE A 26 -1.69 -7.00 -3.56
N VAL A 27 -0.38 -6.86 -3.39
CA VAL A 27 0.52 -6.38 -4.45
C VAL A 27 0.68 -7.46 -5.51
N LYS A 28 0.48 -7.13 -6.79
CA LYS A 28 0.56 -8.07 -7.92
C LYS A 28 1.85 -8.89 -7.85
N ASN A 29 1.73 -10.22 -7.96
CA ASN A 29 2.79 -11.23 -7.82
C ASN A 29 3.29 -11.51 -6.38
N TRP A 30 2.82 -10.78 -5.36
CA TRP A 30 3.30 -10.88 -3.98
C TRP A 30 2.22 -11.31 -2.97
N ARG A 31 1.14 -11.93 -3.44
CA ARG A 31 -0.01 -12.36 -2.60
C ARG A 31 0.37 -13.24 -1.40
N ARG A 32 1.43 -14.06 -1.54
CA ARG A 32 1.86 -15.01 -0.50
C ARG A 32 2.97 -14.45 0.40
N THR A 33 3.39 -13.21 0.18
CA THR A 33 4.47 -12.58 0.94
C THR A 33 3.88 -11.83 2.12
N ASN A 34 4.44 -12.08 3.30
CA ASN A 34 4.02 -11.40 4.53
C ASN A 34 4.19 -9.87 4.37
N GLY A 35 3.18 -9.12 4.78
CA GLY A 35 3.14 -7.65 4.65
C GLY A 35 2.75 -7.12 3.26
N CYS A 36 2.53 -8.00 2.27
CA CYS A 36 2.16 -7.61 0.90
C CYS A 36 0.73 -8.01 0.51
N ALA A 37 -0.01 -8.55 1.46
CA ALA A 37 -1.41 -8.91 1.32
C ALA A 37 -2.17 -8.74 2.64
N ALA A 38 -3.45 -8.38 2.54
CA ALA A 38 -4.41 -8.32 3.63
C ALA A 38 -5.62 -9.18 3.25
N THR A 39 -5.98 -10.14 4.11
CA THR A 39 -7.13 -11.03 3.91
C THR A 39 -8.26 -10.55 4.80
N TYR A 40 -9.46 -10.49 4.23
CA TYR A 40 -10.68 -10.07 4.89
C TYR A 40 -11.72 -11.17 4.78
N SER A 41 -12.37 -11.44 5.90
CA SER A 41 -13.48 -12.38 6.06
C SER A 41 -14.78 -11.62 6.36
N LEU A 42 -15.93 -12.24 6.05
CA LEU A 42 -17.24 -11.64 6.37
C LEU A 42 -17.42 -11.35 7.87
N SER A 43 -16.76 -12.12 8.75
CA SER A 43 -16.81 -11.90 10.20
C SER A 43 -16.18 -10.58 10.66
N GLU A 44 -15.34 -9.96 9.83
CA GLU A 44 -14.72 -8.67 10.17
C GLU A 44 -15.66 -7.49 9.90
N ASN A 45 -16.73 -7.67 9.11
CA ASN A 45 -17.75 -6.66 8.84
C ASN A 45 -17.17 -5.31 8.34
N VAL A 46 -16.20 -5.39 7.42
CA VAL A 46 -15.49 -4.22 6.86
C VAL A 46 -16.01 -3.89 5.47
N THR A 47 -16.37 -2.63 5.22
CA THR A 47 -16.70 -2.10 3.87
C THR A 47 -15.58 -1.23 3.30
N THR A 48 -14.55 -0.96 4.10
CA THR A 48 -13.37 -0.17 3.74
C THR A 48 -12.09 -0.98 3.98
N PRO A 49 -11.84 -2.03 3.18
CA PRO A 49 -10.67 -2.87 3.35
C PRO A 49 -9.40 -2.11 2.95
N LEU A 50 -8.30 -2.35 3.65
CA LEU A 50 -7.05 -1.63 3.46
C LEU A 50 -5.83 -2.57 3.43
N LEU A 51 -4.81 -2.17 2.68
CA LEU A 51 -3.47 -2.76 2.71
C LEU A 51 -2.48 -1.65 3.06
N SER A 52 -1.76 -1.80 4.17
CA SER A 52 -0.69 -0.89 4.59
C SER A 52 0.66 -1.56 4.38
N ILE A 53 1.53 -0.94 3.58
CA ILE A 53 2.87 -1.44 3.26
C ILE A 53 3.90 -0.50 3.90
N PRO A 54 4.68 -0.97 4.88
CA PRO A 54 5.75 -0.19 5.47
C PRO A 54 6.85 0.17 4.47
N LEU A 55 7.26 1.43 4.43
CA LEU A 55 8.29 1.92 3.52
C LEU A 55 9.66 1.26 3.77
N ASN A 56 9.96 0.91 5.02
CA ASN A 56 11.18 0.16 5.37
C ASN A 56 11.18 -1.27 4.81
N HIS A 57 10.03 -1.83 4.46
CA HIS A 57 9.86 -3.20 3.95
C HIS A 57 9.35 -3.23 2.51
N ILE A 58 9.32 -2.10 1.81
CA ILE A 58 8.65 -1.95 0.52
C ILE A 58 9.23 -2.88 -0.57
N THR A 59 10.53 -3.18 -0.48
CA THR A 59 11.25 -4.09 -1.39
C THR A 59 10.80 -5.55 -1.26
N GLN A 60 10.27 -5.95 -0.10
CA GLN A 60 9.70 -7.29 0.11
C GLN A 60 8.44 -7.49 -0.74
N CYS A 61 7.75 -6.41 -1.10
CA CYS A 61 6.60 -6.43 -2.00
C CYS A 61 6.98 -6.15 -3.46
N GLY A 62 8.27 -6.22 -3.81
CA GLY A 62 8.76 -5.95 -5.15
C GLY A 62 8.60 -4.49 -5.60
N LEU A 63 8.47 -3.56 -4.66
CA LEU A 63 8.41 -2.13 -4.93
C LEU A 63 9.78 -1.49 -4.70
N GLU A 64 10.05 -0.42 -5.44
CA GLU A 64 11.34 0.28 -5.40
C GLU A 64 11.12 1.77 -5.16
N LEU A 65 11.86 2.34 -4.21
CA LEU A 65 11.93 3.80 -4.03
C LEU A 65 12.90 4.38 -5.05
N ARG A 66 12.36 5.10 -6.03
CA ARG A 66 13.17 5.83 -7.01
C ARG A 66 13.25 7.30 -6.61
N ARG A 67 14.47 7.77 -6.37
CA ARG A 67 14.75 9.20 -6.27
C ARG A 67 14.82 9.77 -7.67
N ASN A 68 13.90 10.65 -8.02
CA ASN A 68 14.12 11.52 -9.17
C ASN A 68 15.22 12.49 -8.76
N VAL A 69 16.39 12.38 -9.39
CA VAL A 69 17.42 13.42 -9.29
C VAL A 69 16.96 14.61 -10.13
N SER A 70 15.92 15.31 -9.67
CA SER A 70 15.80 16.72 -10.04
C SER A 70 16.86 17.42 -9.21
N ILE A 71 17.90 17.93 -9.88
CA ILE A 71 18.88 18.82 -9.27
C ILE A 71 18.09 20.03 -8.76
N ALA A 72 17.68 20.00 -7.51
CA ALA A 72 17.37 21.22 -6.79
C ALA A 72 18.75 21.85 -6.57
N SER A 73 19.14 22.73 -7.48
CA SER A 73 20.21 23.69 -7.24
C SER A 73 19.77 24.50 -6.03
N PHE A 74 20.19 24.05 -4.85
CA PHE A 74 20.29 24.94 -3.71
C PHE A 74 21.44 25.88 -4.03
N ASP A 75 21.10 27.02 -4.62
CA ASP A 75 21.98 28.18 -4.65
C ASP A 75 22.19 28.62 -3.20
N LEU A 76 23.22 28.05 -2.58
CA LEU A 76 23.80 28.56 -1.35
C LEU A 76 24.64 29.78 -1.76
N ILE A 77 24.05 30.95 -1.48
CA ILE A 77 24.62 32.28 -1.19
C ILE A 77 26.10 32.47 -1.56
#